data_AF-A0A8R2D746-F1
#
_entry.id   AF-A0A8R2D746-F1
#
_cell.length_a   1.000
_cell.length_b   1.000
_cell.length_c   1.000
_cell.angle_alpha   90.00
_cell.angle_beta   90.00
_cell.angle_gamma   90.00
#
_symmetry.space_group_name_H-M   'P 1'
#
loop_
_entity.id
_entity.type
_entity.pdbx_description
1 polymer ?
#
loop_
_entity_poly.entity_id
_entity_poly.type
_entity_poly.pdbx_seq_one_letter_code
_entity_poly.pdbx_strand_id
1 'polypeptide(L)'
;MLYKQEGFVIRSVDYGENNKIITILNEHGHKVPLMARGAKKTSHPLQGATQPFVHGLFIFSKFKGMGTLSSADIINSHRTMQSDIFKSAYGAYCIEVVDKALEAEEHDVFFYELLLGVFQAVERGVDADTMSMIVALKCMPKYGYEPTFNACVITGDMDQQQLNAYSFKYNGPLSNQ
;
A
#
# COMPACT_ATOMS: atom_id res chain seq x y z
N MET A 1 3.16 8.61 -25.12
CA MET A 1 2.78 7.20 -25.32
C MET A 1 1.56 6.90 -24.47
N LEU A 2 0.65 6.03 -24.92
CA LEU A 2 -0.52 5.59 -24.14
C LEU A 2 -0.14 4.29 -23.41
N TYR A 3 -0.47 4.20 -22.13
CA TYR A 3 -0.23 3.05 -21.26
C TYR A 3 -1.55 2.51 -20.75
N LYS A 4 -1.58 1.21 -20.48
CA LYS A 4 -2.67 0.49 -19.84
C LYS A 4 -2.08 -0.38 -18.74
N GLN A 5 -2.42 -0.08 -17.49
CA GLN A 5 -1.80 -0.70 -16.31
C GLN A 5 -2.82 -0.92 -15.21
N GLU A 6 -2.72 -2.06 -14.53
CA GLU A 6 -3.47 -2.39 -13.32
C GLU A 6 -2.81 -1.74 -12.09
N GLY A 7 -3.57 -1.38 -11.06
CA GLY A 7 -2.97 -0.75 -9.89
C GLY A 7 -3.95 -0.32 -8.81
N PHE A 8 -3.40 0.10 -7.69
CA PHE A 8 -4.14 0.68 -6.57
C PHE A 8 -4.00 2.19 -6.52
N VAL A 9 -5.10 2.91 -6.32
CA VAL A 9 -5.04 4.34 -5.96
C VAL A 9 -4.52 4.46 -4.52
N ILE A 10 -3.24 4.78 -4.38
CA ILE A 10 -2.57 4.97 -3.08
C ILE A 10 -2.63 6.42 -2.59
N ARG A 11 -2.93 7.37 -3.49
CA ARG A 11 -3.12 8.78 -3.15
C ARG A 11 -4.15 9.42 -4.07
N SER A 12 -5.03 10.25 -3.53
CA SER A 12 -5.98 11.06 -4.29
C SER A 12 -6.12 12.43 -3.63
N VAL A 13 -5.82 13.49 -4.37
CA VAL A 13 -5.89 14.88 -3.89
C VAL A 13 -6.68 15.72 -4.87
N ASP A 14 -7.59 16.54 -4.35
CA ASP A 14 -8.34 17.50 -5.15
C ASP A 14 -7.40 18.56 -5.75
N TYR A 15 -7.60 18.87 -7.03
CA TYR A 15 -6.79 19.84 -7.75
C TYR A 15 -7.66 20.79 -8.57
N GLY A 16 -7.67 22.06 -8.17
CA GLY A 16 -8.56 23.07 -8.74
C GLY A 16 -10.04 22.74 -8.54
N GLU A 17 -10.89 23.30 -9.39
CA GLU A 17 -12.34 23.16 -9.24
C GLU A 17 -12.82 21.74 -9.52
N ASN A 18 -12.38 21.14 -10.63
CA ASN A 18 -12.99 19.94 -11.19
C ASN A 18 -12.09 18.71 -11.30
N ASN A 19 -10.80 18.80 -10.93
CA ASN A 19 -9.82 17.74 -11.21
C ASN A 19 -9.30 17.10 -9.92
N LYS A 20 -8.67 15.94 -10.06
CA LYS A 20 -7.88 15.30 -9.00
C LYS A 20 -6.48 14.97 -9.51
N ILE A 21 -5.50 14.97 -8.62
CA ILE A 21 -4.22 14.30 -8.82
C ILE A 21 -4.28 13.00 -8.04
N ILE A 22 -4.11 11.88 -8.73
CA ILE A 22 -3.98 10.56 -8.11
C ILE A 22 -2.56 10.04 -8.27
N THR A 23 -2.14 9.17 -7.37
CA THR A 23 -0.98 8.30 -7.57
C THR A 23 -1.48 6.87 -7.53
N ILE A 24 -1.19 6.11 -8.59
CA ILE A 24 -1.41 4.66 -8.57
C ILE A 24 -0.10 3.95 -8.23
N LEU A 25 -0.16 2.90 -7.41
CA LEU A 25 0.87 1.87 -7.36
C LEU A 25 0.48 0.80 -8.37
N ASN A 26 1.22 0.70 -9.47
CA ASN A 26 0.88 -0.21 -10.55
C ASN A 26 1.35 -1.65 -10.27
N GLU A 27 0.92 -2.59 -11.12
CA GLU A 27 1.24 -4.01 -11.03
C GLU A 27 2.74 -4.33 -11.18
N HIS A 28 3.52 -3.37 -11.66
CA HIS A 28 4.98 -3.47 -11.77
C HIS A 28 5.71 -2.89 -10.55
N GLY A 29 4.99 -2.40 -9.54
CA GLY A 29 5.57 -1.80 -8.34
C GLY A 29 6.04 -0.35 -8.52
N HIS A 30 5.58 0.35 -9.56
CA HIS A 30 5.91 1.77 -9.78
C HIS A 30 4.80 2.67 -9.24
N LYS A 31 5.21 3.82 -8.68
CA LYS A 31 4.30 4.92 -8.42
C LYS A 31 4.09 5.76 -9.66
N VAL A 32 2.84 5.89 -10.10
CA VAL A 32 2.49 6.64 -11.30
C VAL A 32 1.56 7.80 -10.92
N PRO A 33 2.08 9.04 -10.79
CA PRO A 33 1.24 10.22 -10.59
C PRO A 33 0.50 10.57 -11.89
N LEU A 34 -0.81 10.81 -11.78
CA LEU A 34 -1.73 11.07 -12.88
C LEU A 34 -2.68 12.22 -12.55
N MET A 35 -2.86 13.14 -13.50
CA MET A 35 -3.93 14.13 -13.50
C MET A 35 -5.23 13.51 -14.02
N ALA A 36 -6.27 13.45 -13.18
CA ALA A 36 -7.61 13.00 -13.53
C ALA A 36 -8.53 14.21 -13.72
N ARG A 37 -8.67 14.64 -14.98
CA ARG A 37 -9.46 15.82 -15.32
C ARG A 37 -10.95 15.54 -15.18
N GLY A 38 -11.70 16.48 -14.60
CA GLY A 38 -13.15 16.34 -14.42
C GLY A 38 -13.59 15.32 -13.35
N ALA A 39 -12.65 14.66 -12.66
CA ALA A 39 -12.96 13.60 -11.69
C ALA A 39 -13.76 14.07 -10.47
N LYS A 40 -13.85 15.38 -10.20
CA LYS A 40 -14.71 15.92 -9.12
C LYS A 40 -16.15 16.16 -9.58
N LYS A 41 -16.42 16.19 -10.89
CA LYS A 41 -17.78 16.40 -11.41
C LYS A 41 -18.66 15.19 -11.05
N THR A 42 -19.86 15.47 -10.54
CA THR A 42 -20.87 14.46 -10.26
C THR A 42 -21.14 13.62 -11.50
N SER A 43 -21.22 12.30 -11.33
CA SER A 43 -21.47 11.33 -12.40
C SER A 43 -20.37 11.24 -13.46
N HIS A 44 -19.19 11.84 -13.24
CA HIS A 44 -18.06 11.64 -14.13
C HIS A 44 -17.54 10.20 -14.01
N PRO A 45 -17.21 9.49 -15.11
CA PRO A 45 -16.73 8.10 -15.05
C PRO A 45 -15.53 7.90 -14.12
N LEU A 46 -14.62 8.89 -14.08
CA LEU A 46 -13.43 8.86 -13.21
C LEU A 46 -13.71 9.15 -11.72
N GLN A 47 -14.90 9.61 -11.34
CA GLN A 47 -15.18 10.02 -9.96
C GLN A 47 -15.01 8.86 -8.97
N GLY A 48 -15.55 7.68 -9.31
CA GLY A 48 -15.40 6.46 -8.53
C GLY A 48 -14.00 5.87 -8.64
N ALA A 49 -13.43 5.85 -9.86
CA ALA A 49 -12.15 5.21 -10.12
C ALA A 49 -10.93 5.94 -9.53
N THR A 50 -11.11 7.17 -9.04
CA THR A 50 -10.06 8.00 -8.43
C THR A 50 -10.15 8.06 -6.92
N GLN A 51 -10.97 7.23 -6.28
CA GLN A 51 -11.02 7.12 -4.82
C GLN A 51 -9.84 6.29 -4.31
N PRO A 52 -9.32 6.56 -3.08
CA PRO A 52 -8.38 5.66 -2.42
C PRO A 52 -8.89 4.21 -2.40
N PHE A 53 -7.98 3.24 -2.27
CA PHE A 53 -8.26 1.79 -2.25
C PHE A 53 -8.72 1.17 -3.55
N VAL A 54 -9.15 1.98 -4.53
CA VAL A 54 -9.62 1.45 -5.81
C VAL A 54 -8.48 0.70 -6.47
N HIS A 55 -8.74 -0.59 -6.70
CA HIS A 55 -7.97 -1.44 -7.58
C HIS A 55 -8.63 -1.42 -8.95
N GLY A 56 -7.89 -1.03 -9.96
CA GLY A 56 -8.45 -0.78 -11.28
C GLY A 56 -7.43 -0.87 -12.39
N LEU A 57 -7.96 -0.84 -13.61
CA LEU A 57 -7.21 -0.81 -14.84
C LEU A 57 -7.22 0.62 -15.38
N PHE A 58 -6.06 1.28 -15.37
CA PHE A 58 -5.89 2.68 -15.71
C PHE A 58 -5.30 2.84 -17.11
N ILE A 59 -5.96 3.64 -17.95
CA ILE A 59 -5.47 4.02 -19.28
C ILE A 59 -5.05 5.48 -19.23
N PHE A 60 -3.78 5.76 -19.49
CA PHE A 60 -3.22 7.11 -19.34
C PHE A 60 -2.12 7.40 -20.36
N SER A 61 -1.89 8.69 -20.61
CA SER A 61 -0.73 9.14 -21.38
C SER A 61 0.35 9.72 -20.47
N LYS A 62 1.61 9.38 -20.74
CA LYS A 62 2.75 9.86 -19.95
C LYS A 62 4.00 9.99 -20.83
N PHE A 63 4.85 10.95 -20.49
CA PHE A 63 6.19 11.12 -21.05
C PHE A 63 7.23 11.19 -19.94
N LYS A 64 7.16 12.23 -19.09
CA LYS A 64 7.99 12.36 -17.87
C LYS A 64 7.14 12.99 -16.76
N GLY A 65 7.43 12.66 -15.50
CA GLY A 65 6.75 13.26 -14.35
C GLY A 65 5.29 12.84 -14.24
N MET A 66 4.35 13.79 -14.23
CA MET A 66 2.92 13.52 -14.09
C MET A 66 2.29 13.14 -15.44
N GLY A 67 1.51 12.06 -15.47
CA GLY A 67 0.71 11.66 -16.64
C GLY A 67 -0.69 12.29 -16.63
N THR A 68 -1.47 12.05 -17.68
CA THR A 68 -2.90 12.40 -17.74
C THR A 68 -3.72 11.12 -17.87
N LEU A 69 -4.65 10.92 -16.93
CA LEU A 69 -5.58 9.78 -16.93
C LEU A 69 -6.64 10.01 -18.01
N SER A 70 -6.80 9.03 -18.90
CA SER A 70 -7.80 9.06 -19.97
C SER A 70 -9.09 8.34 -19.56
N SER A 71 -8.96 7.12 -19.03
CA SER A 71 -10.07 6.31 -18.52
C SER A 71 -9.58 5.32 -17.47
N ALA A 72 -10.50 4.78 -16.69
CA ALA A 72 -10.20 3.74 -15.72
C ALA A 72 -11.41 2.82 -15.52
N ASP A 73 -11.16 1.52 -15.46
CA ASP A 73 -12.15 0.50 -15.12
C ASP A 73 -11.87 -0.01 -13.70
N ILE A 74 -12.91 -0.04 -12.84
CA ILE A 74 -12.77 -0.52 -11.46
C ILE A 74 -12.82 -2.04 -11.47
N ILE A 75 -11.75 -2.69 -10.98
CA ILE A 75 -11.68 -4.14 -10.77
C ILE A 75 -12.27 -4.48 -9.40
N ASN A 76 -11.77 -3.81 -8.36
CA ASN A 76 -12.33 -3.89 -7.02
C ASN A 76 -12.27 -2.51 -6.35
N SER A 77 -13.38 -2.08 -5.77
CA SER A 77 -13.42 -0.84 -4.98
C SER A 77 -13.11 -1.10 -3.50
N HIS A 78 -13.02 -2.35 -3.06
CA HIS A 78 -12.84 -2.71 -1.64
C HIS A 78 -13.93 -2.11 -0.74
N ARG A 79 -15.19 -2.18 -1.17
CA ARG A 79 -16.32 -1.53 -0.47
C ARG A 79 -16.41 -1.96 0.99
N THR A 80 -16.19 -3.24 1.28
CA THR A 80 -16.22 -3.78 2.64
C THR A 80 -15.18 -3.12 3.55
N MET A 81 -14.00 -2.81 3.00
CA MET A 81 -12.98 -2.04 3.72
C MET A 81 -13.38 -0.59 3.91
N GLN A 82 -13.96 0.04 2.88
CA GLN A 82 -14.37 1.46 2.94
C GLN A 82 -15.60 1.71 3.83
N SER A 83 -16.48 0.73 3.99
CA SER A 83 -17.73 0.86 4.75
C SER A 83 -17.55 0.70 6.27
N ASP A 84 -16.42 0.14 6.69
CA ASP A 84 -16.08 -0.06 8.11
C ASP A 84 -14.96 0.92 8.49
N ILE A 85 -15.21 1.74 9.51
CA ILE A 85 -14.27 2.80 9.90
C ILE A 85 -12.90 2.25 10.34
N PHE A 86 -12.86 1.10 11.00
CA PHE A 86 -11.61 0.49 11.47
C PHE A 86 -10.85 -0.13 10.31
N LYS A 87 -11.53 -0.90 9.44
CA LYS A 87 -10.90 -1.47 8.24
C LYS A 87 -10.38 -0.39 7.31
N SER A 88 -11.13 0.70 7.15
CA SER A 88 -10.71 1.85 6.35
C SER A 88 -9.49 2.54 6.96
N ALA A 89 -9.42 2.70 8.28
CA ALA A 89 -8.28 3.31 8.96
C ALA A 89 -7.02 2.45 8.83
N TYR A 90 -7.10 1.15 9.12
CA TYR A 90 -5.96 0.23 8.96
C TYR A 90 -5.53 0.07 7.50
N GLY A 91 -6.49 0.02 6.57
CA GLY A 91 -6.18 0.01 5.14
C GLY A 91 -5.45 1.28 4.71
N ALA A 92 -5.89 2.46 5.15
CA ALA A 92 -5.23 3.73 4.85
C ALA A 92 -3.80 3.74 5.40
N TYR A 93 -3.62 3.24 6.63
CA TYR A 93 -2.31 3.05 7.23
C TYR A 93 -1.42 2.12 6.39
N CYS A 94 -1.92 0.97 5.93
CA CYS A 94 -1.15 0.08 5.06
C CYS A 94 -0.70 0.79 3.77
N ILE A 95 -1.60 1.54 3.14
CA ILE A 95 -1.28 2.34 1.94
C ILE A 95 -0.19 3.37 2.26
N GLU A 96 -0.31 4.09 3.37
CA GLU A 96 0.65 5.13 3.75
C GLU A 96 2.03 4.54 4.06
N VAL A 97 2.10 3.42 4.78
CA VAL A 97 3.36 2.70 5.02
C VAL A 97 4.00 2.29 3.70
N VAL A 98 3.25 1.68 2.79
CA VAL A 98 3.77 1.32 1.46
C VAL A 98 4.21 2.55 0.66
N ASP A 99 3.42 3.63 0.68
CA ASP A 99 3.78 4.90 0.02
C ASP A 99 5.02 5.54 0.66
N LYS A 100 5.30 5.36 1.94
CA LYS A 100 6.53 5.88 2.54
C LYS A 100 7.74 4.96 2.37
N ALA A 101 7.52 3.65 2.22
CA ALA A 101 8.59 2.67 2.07
C ALA A 101 9.19 2.62 0.65
N LEU A 102 8.44 3.07 -0.36
CA LEU A 102 8.88 3.10 -1.75
C LEU A 102 9.19 4.54 -2.18
N GLU A 103 10.44 4.86 -2.48
CA GLU A 103 10.82 6.19 -2.99
C GLU A 103 10.25 6.44 -4.41
N ALA A 104 10.14 7.70 -4.81
CA ALA A 104 9.40 8.08 -6.03
C ALA A 104 10.00 7.50 -7.34
N GLU A 105 11.31 7.28 -7.39
CA GLU A 105 12.02 6.73 -8.55
C GLU A 105 12.30 5.22 -8.43
N GLU A 106 12.01 4.64 -7.25
CA GLU A 106 12.14 3.21 -7.02
C GLU A 106 10.92 2.44 -7.55
N HIS A 107 11.13 1.15 -7.78
CA HIS A 107 10.06 0.22 -8.09
C HIS A 107 10.35 -1.14 -7.48
N ASP A 108 9.31 -1.75 -6.91
CA ASP A 108 9.39 -3.08 -6.34
C ASP A 108 8.00 -3.73 -6.35
N VAL A 109 7.85 -4.79 -7.14
CA VAL A 109 6.58 -5.53 -7.32
C VAL A 109 6.04 -6.03 -5.99
N PHE A 110 6.92 -6.29 -5.01
CA PHE A 110 6.57 -6.71 -3.66
C PHE A 110 5.47 -5.84 -3.03
N PHE A 111 5.55 -4.52 -3.19
CA PHE A 111 4.59 -3.61 -2.55
C PHE A 111 3.19 -3.72 -3.14
N TYR A 112 3.10 -3.96 -4.45
CA TYR A 112 1.83 -4.19 -5.12
C TYR A 112 1.19 -5.50 -4.62
N GLU A 113 1.98 -6.58 -4.60
CA GLU A 113 1.53 -7.89 -4.11
C GLU A 113 1.15 -7.86 -2.63
N LEU A 114 1.90 -7.10 -1.81
CA LEU A 114 1.63 -6.90 -0.40
C LEU A 114 0.27 -6.22 -0.17
N LEU A 115 -0.03 -5.12 -0.86
CA LEU A 115 -1.35 -4.47 -0.75
C LEU A 115 -2.48 -5.38 -1.23
N LEU A 116 -2.28 -6.08 -2.36
CA LEU A 116 -3.26 -7.01 -2.90
C LEU A 116 -3.59 -8.13 -1.90
N GLY A 117 -2.56 -8.76 -1.32
CA GLY A 117 -2.73 -9.83 -0.34
C GLY A 117 -3.42 -9.36 0.94
N VAL A 118 -3.04 -8.18 1.44
CA VAL A 118 -3.61 -7.59 2.67
C VAL A 118 -5.08 -7.26 2.49
N PHE A 119 -5.46 -6.57 1.40
CA PHE A 119 -6.86 -6.22 1.18
C PHE A 119 -7.73 -7.44 0.96
N GLN A 120 -7.25 -8.44 0.22
CA GLN A 120 -7.96 -9.71 0.07
C GLN A 120 -8.12 -10.47 1.40
N ALA A 121 -7.10 -10.48 2.26
CA ALA A 121 -7.19 -11.11 3.57
C ALA A 121 -8.24 -10.44 4.47
N VAL A 122 -8.23 -9.10 4.51
CA VAL A 122 -9.21 -8.32 5.29
C VAL A 122 -10.63 -8.53 4.76
N GLU A 123 -10.83 -8.57 3.45
CA GLU A 123 -12.14 -8.87 2.86
C GLU A 123 -12.63 -10.30 3.16
N ARG A 124 -11.71 -11.25 3.34
CA ARG A 124 -12.01 -12.62 3.78
C ARG A 124 -12.25 -12.75 5.28
N GLY A 125 -12.18 -11.65 6.03
CA GLY A 125 -12.48 -11.61 7.46
C GLY A 125 -11.29 -11.77 8.39
N VAL A 126 -10.05 -11.74 7.85
CA VAL A 126 -8.86 -11.58 8.69
C VAL A 126 -8.86 -10.18 9.29
N ASP A 127 -8.41 -10.05 10.53
CA ASP A 127 -8.44 -8.76 11.21
C ASP A 127 -7.50 -7.73 10.56
N ALA A 128 -8.00 -6.51 10.39
CA ALA A 128 -7.29 -5.45 9.68
C ALA A 128 -6.12 -4.92 10.49
N ASP A 129 -6.22 -4.95 11.83
CA ASP A 129 -5.14 -4.57 12.73
C ASP A 129 -3.90 -5.46 12.54
N THR A 130 -4.10 -6.76 12.41
CA THR A 130 -3.09 -7.79 12.31
C THR A 130 -2.41 -7.69 10.96
N MET A 131 -3.20 -7.52 9.89
CA MET A 131 -2.64 -7.26 8.56
C MET A 131 -1.85 -5.97 8.51
N SER A 132 -2.25 -4.93 9.24
CA SER A 132 -1.50 -3.67 9.31
C SER A 132 -0.13 -3.84 9.97
N MET A 133 -0.03 -4.68 11.01
CA MET A 133 1.25 -5.03 11.63
C MET A 133 2.15 -5.82 10.68
N ILE A 134 1.59 -6.74 9.90
CA ILE A 134 2.35 -7.51 8.89
C ILE A 134 2.93 -6.55 7.84
N VAL A 135 2.15 -5.58 7.35
CA VAL A 135 2.64 -4.56 6.41
C VAL A 135 3.77 -3.76 7.04
N ALA A 136 3.58 -3.25 8.26
CA ALA A 136 4.61 -2.49 8.96
C ALA A 136 5.92 -3.29 9.07
N LEU A 137 5.87 -4.52 9.58
CA LEU A 137 7.02 -5.41 9.71
C LEU A 137 7.72 -5.68 8.37
N LYS A 138 6.94 -5.94 7.31
CA LYS A 138 7.46 -6.19 5.96
C LYS A 138 8.11 -4.96 5.32
N CYS A 139 7.68 -3.76 5.69
CA CYS A 139 8.25 -2.51 5.21
C CYS A 139 9.42 -2.00 6.06
N MET A 140 9.63 -2.52 7.28
CA MET A 140 10.72 -2.08 8.17
C MET A 140 12.10 -2.05 7.50
N PRO A 141 12.52 -3.03 6.68
CA PRO A 141 13.85 -3.00 6.05
C PRO A 141 14.08 -1.75 5.19
N LYS A 142 13.03 -1.22 4.57
CA LYS A 142 13.07 0.00 3.76
C LYS A 142 13.24 1.26 4.59
N TYR A 143 12.91 1.19 5.88
CA TYR A 143 13.20 2.23 6.87
C TYR A 143 14.54 2.02 7.59
N GLY A 144 15.38 1.09 7.12
CA GLY A 144 16.69 0.80 7.70
C GLY A 144 16.65 -0.02 8.98
N TYR A 145 15.54 -0.71 9.25
CA TYR A 145 15.37 -1.57 10.41
C TYR A 145 14.96 -2.97 9.98
N GLU A 146 15.71 -3.99 10.35
CA GLU A 146 15.34 -5.38 10.05
C GLU A 146 15.34 -6.18 11.35
N PRO A 147 14.16 -6.48 11.94
CA PRO A 147 14.10 -7.29 13.13
C PRO A 147 14.39 -8.75 12.76
N THR A 148 15.26 -9.38 13.55
CA THR A 148 15.44 -10.83 13.50
C THR A 148 14.52 -11.48 14.53
N PHE A 149 14.02 -12.68 14.23
CA PHE A 149 13.19 -13.46 15.16
C PHE A 149 13.71 -14.90 15.34
N ASN A 150 14.86 -15.22 14.75
CA ASN A 150 15.31 -16.61 14.60
C ASN A 150 16.22 -17.07 15.74
N ALA A 151 16.89 -16.14 16.42
CA ALA A 151 17.86 -16.46 17.46
C ALA A 151 17.88 -15.38 18.53
N CYS A 152 18.27 -15.74 19.75
CA CYS A 152 18.56 -14.79 20.80
C CYS A 152 19.74 -13.91 20.40
N VAL A 153 19.57 -12.59 20.49
CA VAL A 153 20.57 -11.60 20.06
C VAL A 153 21.81 -11.55 20.95
N ILE A 154 21.74 -12.14 22.15
CA ILE A 154 22.85 -12.19 23.11
C ILE A 154 23.55 -13.54 23.09
N THR A 155 22.79 -14.63 23.12
CA THR A 155 23.35 -16.00 23.26
C THR A 155 23.49 -16.73 21.93
N GLY A 156 22.77 -16.30 20.89
CA GLY A 156 22.66 -17.01 19.62
C GLY A 156 21.75 -18.25 19.67
N ASP A 157 21.04 -18.49 20.79
CA ASP A 157 20.12 -19.62 20.93
C ASP A 157 19.00 -19.55 19.88
N MET A 158 18.86 -20.60 19.08
CA MET A 158 17.87 -20.71 18.02
C MET A 158 16.63 -21.50 18.43
N ASP A 159 16.58 -22.05 19.65
CA ASP A 159 15.38 -22.71 20.17
C ASP A 159 14.27 -21.67 20.38
N GLN A 160 13.30 -21.67 19.48
CA GLN A 160 12.16 -20.77 19.48
C GLN A 160 11.34 -20.86 20.76
N GLN A 161 11.39 -21.98 21.50
CA GLN A 161 10.70 -22.11 22.79
C GLN A 161 11.40 -21.33 23.91
N GLN A 162 12.69 -21.02 23.76
CA GLN A 162 13.44 -20.23 24.74
C GLN A 162 13.30 -18.73 24.49
N LEU A 163 12.95 -18.31 23.27
CA LEU A 163 12.80 -16.89 22.92
C LEU A 163 11.48 -16.34 23.47
N ASN A 164 11.55 -15.47 24.49
CA ASN A 164 10.35 -15.00 25.21
C ASN A 164 10.26 -13.49 25.41
N ALA A 165 11.27 -12.73 24.99
CA ALA A 165 11.28 -11.29 25.05
C ALA A 165 11.96 -10.69 23.82
N TYR A 166 11.77 -9.39 23.61
CA TYR A 166 12.45 -8.63 22.57
C TYR A 166 13.18 -7.44 23.18
N SER A 167 14.46 -7.29 22.85
CA SER A 167 15.26 -6.15 23.29
C SER A 167 15.31 -5.06 22.23
N PHE A 168 14.72 -3.91 22.53
CA PHE A 168 14.89 -2.71 21.69
C PHE A 168 16.33 -2.19 21.67
N LYS A 169 17.09 -2.42 22.76
CA LYS A 169 18.50 -2.01 22.83
C LYS A 169 19.37 -2.81 21.86
N TYR A 170 19.09 -4.10 21.72
CA TYR A 170 19.88 -5.02 20.89
C TYR A 170 19.22 -5.35 19.55
N ASN A 171 18.00 -4.86 19.31
CA ASN A 171 17.22 -5.14 18.10
C ASN A 171 17.05 -6.65 17.84
N GLY A 172 16.60 -7.40 18.85
CA GLY A 172 16.37 -8.83 18.66
C GLY A 172 15.80 -9.58 19.86
N PRO A 173 15.45 -10.85 19.65
CA PRO A 173 14.88 -11.73 20.67
C PRO A 173 15.87 -11.98 21.81
N LEU A 174 15.35 -12.30 22.99
CA LEU A 174 16.12 -12.77 24.14
C LEU A 174 15.64 -14.17 24.53
N SER A 175 16.58 -15.06 24.79
CA SER A 175 16.31 -16.36 25.40
C SER A 175 16.14 -16.20 26.92
N ASN A 176 15.39 -17.11 27.54
CA ASN A 176 15.54 -17.35 28.97
C ASN A 176 17.01 -17.64 29.29
N GLN A 177 17.51 -17.04 30.37
CA GLN A 177 18.81 -17.41 30.94
C GLN A 177 18.66 -18.67 31.78
#